data_AF-A0A7L2H037-F1
#
_entry.id   AF-A0A7L2H037-F1
#
_cell.length_a   1.000
_cell.length_b   1.000
_cell.length_c   1.000
_cell.angle_alpha   90.00
_cell.angle_beta   90.00
_cell.angle_gamma   90.00
#
_symmetry.space_group_name_H-M   'P 1'
#
loop_
_entity.id
_entity.type
_entity.pdbx_description
1 polymer ?
#
loop_
_entity_poly.entity_id
_entity_poly.type
_entity_poly.pdbx_seq_one_letter_code
_entity_poly.pdbx_strand_id
1 'polypeptide(L)'
;FQVKLPPQKEVITAEELMAHLGDCILSTQPREPSEGLQLNFQQNINDTMTVLPKLSTGLDVNVRFTGVSDFEYTPECIVFDLLNVPLYHGWLVDPQSPEVVQAVGKLSYNQLVEKVITCKQASDSSLVSEGLVAEQFLEATASQLTYHGLCELTAAVREGELSVFFRNNHFSTMIKHKGHLYLLVTDQGFLREERVVWESLHTVDGDSCFCDTDFHLSHAPGKEGAAAAPPDPFLQQRQVDQDYMVALSLQQQQGQDPSALSDLELARRLQQEEYEHQHQDQHRHRHRQLPAQPPFLCPQGRAQPGGRERRQRQKPDLDCALL
;
A
#
# COMPACT_ATOMS: atom_id res chain seq x y z
N PHE A 1 32.05 0.62 -1.62
CA PHE A 1 32.67 0.03 -0.42
C PHE A 1 31.56 -0.59 0.42
N GLN A 2 31.76 -1.79 0.97
CA GLN A 2 30.78 -2.53 1.77
C GLN A 2 31.42 -2.81 3.13
N VAL A 3 30.94 -2.13 4.17
CA VAL A 3 31.33 -2.38 5.57
C VAL A 3 31.03 -3.85 5.88
N LYS A 4 31.97 -4.54 6.55
CA LYS A 4 31.79 -5.94 6.96
C LYS A 4 31.85 -6.02 8.47
N LEU A 5 30.81 -6.59 9.06
CA LEU A 5 30.76 -6.88 10.49
C LEU A 5 31.26 -8.31 10.76
N PRO A 6 31.84 -8.58 11.94
CA PRO A 6 32.16 -9.94 12.35
C PRO A 6 30.91 -10.83 12.38
N PRO A 7 31.00 -12.12 11.98
CA PRO A 7 29.83 -12.98 11.75
C PRO A 7 28.97 -13.29 12.99
N GLN A 8 29.46 -12.99 14.20
CA GLN A 8 28.74 -13.22 15.47
C GLN A 8 28.45 -11.91 16.22
N LYS A 9 28.54 -10.76 15.55
CA LYS A 9 28.28 -9.47 16.18
C LYS A 9 26.77 -9.26 16.31
N GLU A 10 26.26 -9.33 17.54
CA GLU A 10 24.82 -9.16 17.84
C GLU A 10 24.45 -7.70 18.14
N VAL A 11 25.40 -6.90 18.65
CA VAL A 11 25.18 -5.50 19.04
C VAL A 11 26.26 -4.63 18.42
N ILE A 12 25.86 -3.45 17.92
CA ILE A 12 26.75 -2.42 17.39
C ILE A 12 26.39 -1.07 18.01
N THR A 13 27.39 -0.27 18.37
CA THR A 13 27.16 1.07 18.95
C THR A 13 27.10 2.15 17.88
N ALA A 14 26.49 3.29 18.22
CA ALA A 14 26.48 4.46 17.34
C ALA A 14 27.91 4.92 17.01
N GLU A 15 28.84 4.88 17.97
CA GLU A 15 30.24 5.25 17.76
C GLU A 15 30.93 4.35 16.73
N GLU A 16 30.68 3.04 16.78
CA GLU A 16 31.23 2.08 15.82
C GLU A 16 30.66 2.30 14.40
N LEU A 17 29.36 2.57 14.28
CA LEU A 17 28.73 2.92 13.01
C LEU A 17 29.32 4.22 12.43
N MET A 18 29.50 5.24 13.27
CA MET A 18 30.11 6.51 12.88
C MET A 18 31.55 6.34 12.44
N ALA A 19 32.33 5.48 13.12
CA ALA A 19 33.70 5.17 12.73
C ALA A 19 33.75 4.51 11.34
N HIS A 20 32.91 3.50 11.10
CA HIS A 20 32.81 2.86 9.78
C HIS A 20 32.37 3.82 8.67
N LEU A 21 31.42 4.71 8.98
CA LEU A 21 30.95 5.73 8.06
C LEU A 21 32.05 6.76 7.74
N GLY A 22 32.77 7.22 8.76
CA GLY A 22 33.92 8.12 8.63
C GLY A 22 35.04 7.51 7.78
N ASP A 23 35.37 6.25 8.00
CA ASP A 23 36.34 5.51 7.18
C ASP A 23 35.91 5.42 5.71
N CYS A 24 34.62 5.22 5.45
CA CYS A 24 34.07 5.21 4.09
C CYS A 24 34.19 6.58 3.41
N ILE A 25 33.87 7.66 4.13
CA ILE A 25 33.95 9.03 3.61
C ILE A 25 35.41 9.39 3.29
N LEU A 26 36.34 9.12 4.22
CA LEU A 26 37.77 9.41 4.03
C LEU A 26 38.43 8.57 2.94
N SER A 27 37.89 7.38 2.66
CA SER A 27 38.36 6.51 1.57
C SER A 27 37.79 6.90 0.20
N THR A 28 36.86 7.86 0.14
CA THR A 28 36.25 8.31 -1.12
C THR A 28 37.26 9.12 -1.93
N GLN A 29 37.41 8.79 -3.21
CA GLN A 29 38.31 9.51 -4.11
C GLN A 29 37.55 10.57 -4.93
N PRO A 30 38.18 11.72 -5.25
CA PRO A 30 37.59 12.71 -6.12
C PRO A 30 37.35 12.12 -7.51
N ARG A 31 36.18 12.40 -8.09
CA ARG A 31 35.77 11.88 -9.41
C ARG A 31 36.65 12.42 -10.54
N GLU A 32 37.24 13.60 -10.36
CA GLU A 32 38.09 14.25 -11.36
C GLU A 32 39.33 14.91 -10.73
N PRO A 33 40.50 14.88 -11.38
CA PRO A 33 41.75 15.33 -10.80
C PRO A 33 42.02 16.85 -10.92
N SER A 34 41.05 17.68 -11.32
CA SER A 34 41.29 19.12 -11.49
C SER A 34 41.45 19.83 -10.12
N GLU A 35 42.42 20.73 -10.00
CA GLU A 35 42.78 21.37 -8.72
C GLU A 35 41.61 22.11 -8.04
N GLY A 36 40.76 22.78 -8.83
CA GLY A 36 39.58 23.47 -8.29
C GLY A 36 38.51 22.51 -7.74
N LEU A 37 38.34 21.34 -8.36
CA LEU A 37 37.40 20.31 -7.88
C LEU A 37 37.95 19.58 -6.65
N GLN A 38 39.27 19.47 -6.52
CA GLN A 38 39.89 18.89 -5.31
C GLN A 38 39.64 19.75 -4.07
N LEU A 39 39.72 21.08 -4.20
CA LEU A 39 39.42 21.98 -3.08
C LEU A 39 37.94 21.91 -2.67
N ASN A 40 37.01 21.86 -3.65
CA ASN A 40 35.59 21.68 -3.35
C ASN A 40 35.32 20.33 -2.67
N PHE A 41 35.93 19.26 -3.18
CA PHE A 41 35.81 17.93 -2.58
C PHE A 41 36.35 17.89 -1.14
N GLN A 42 37.48 18.52 -0.87
CA GLN A 42 38.05 18.62 0.47
C GLN A 42 37.14 19.40 1.42
N GLN A 43 36.51 20.48 0.93
CA GLN A 43 35.53 21.23 1.70
C GLN A 43 34.31 20.36 2.00
N ASN A 44 33.79 19.62 1.02
CA ASN A 44 32.65 18.73 1.21
C ASN A 44 32.94 17.65 2.26
N ILE A 45 34.15 17.09 2.30
CA ILE A 45 34.57 16.15 3.35
C ILE A 45 34.55 16.83 4.73
N ASN A 46 35.11 18.03 4.86
CA ASN A 46 35.16 18.73 6.14
C ASN A 46 33.74 19.07 6.66
N ASP A 47 32.87 19.52 5.77
CA ASP A 47 31.47 19.84 6.08
C ASP A 47 30.73 18.56 6.51
N THR A 48 30.94 17.44 5.79
CA THR A 48 30.41 16.12 6.16
C THR A 48 30.83 15.69 7.56
N MET A 49 32.12 15.79 7.89
CA MET A 49 32.64 15.39 9.20
C MET A 49 32.04 16.22 10.35
N THR A 50 31.64 17.45 10.07
CA THR A 50 30.96 18.32 11.04
C THR A 50 29.50 17.89 11.27
N VAL A 51 28.86 17.33 10.24
CA VAL A 51 27.45 16.93 10.28
C VAL A 51 27.25 15.48 10.74
N LEU A 52 28.26 14.61 10.60
CA LEU A 52 28.18 13.19 10.97
C LEU A 52 27.48 12.92 12.32
N PRO A 53 27.80 13.61 13.43
CA PRO A 53 27.13 13.35 14.70
C PRO A 53 25.61 13.52 14.64
N LYS A 54 25.12 14.46 13.82
CA LYS A 54 23.68 14.74 13.67
C LYS A 54 22.91 13.57 13.08
N LEU A 55 23.55 12.70 12.30
CA LEU A 55 22.89 11.50 11.76
C LEU A 55 22.33 10.58 12.86
N SER A 56 22.89 10.64 14.08
CA SER A 56 22.40 9.87 15.23
C SER A 56 21.28 10.57 16.01
N THR A 57 21.17 11.90 15.93
CA THR A 57 20.23 12.70 16.73
C THR A 57 19.04 13.23 15.93
N GLY A 58 19.10 13.16 14.60
CA GLY A 58 18.08 13.68 13.69
C GLY A 58 18.70 14.54 12.60
N LEU A 59 18.27 14.32 11.36
CA LEU A 59 18.75 15.05 10.19
C LEU A 59 17.66 15.99 9.68
N ASP A 60 17.99 17.27 9.58
CA ASP A 60 17.08 18.28 9.07
C ASP A 60 17.06 18.27 7.54
N VAL A 61 15.87 18.01 6.97
CA VAL A 61 15.63 18.07 5.53
C VAL A 61 14.42 18.96 5.25
N ASN A 62 14.47 19.69 4.14
CA ASN A 62 13.38 20.56 3.71
C ASN A 62 13.02 20.23 2.27
N VAL A 63 11.90 19.53 2.09
CA VAL A 63 11.42 19.05 0.79
C VAL A 63 10.85 20.19 -0.05
N ARG A 64 10.88 20.03 -1.38
CA ARG A 64 10.07 20.79 -2.34
C ARG A 64 9.07 19.84 -2.98
N PHE A 65 7.87 20.33 -3.25
CA PHE A 65 6.77 19.48 -3.73
C PHE A 65 6.79 19.21 -5.25
N THR A 66 7.88 19.59 -5.93
CA THR A 66 7.99 19.61 -7.40
C THR A 66 8.55 18.34 -8.02
N GLY A 67 9.26 17.52 -7.26
CA GLY A 67 9.94 16.33 -7.77
C GLY A 67 10.45 15.44 -6.64
N VAL A 68 10.69 14.16 -6.92
CA VAL A 68 11.05 13.15 -5.89
C VAL A 68 12.45 13.31 -5.29
N SER A 69 13.32 14.07 -5.93
CA SER A 69 14.68 14.37 -5.45
C SER A 69 14.85 15.83 -5.05
N ASP A 70 13.76 16.61 -5.00
CA ASP A 70 13.85 18.04 -4.82
C ASP A 70 13.88 18.41 -3.33
N PHE A 71 15.08 18.58 -2.80
CA PHE A 71 15.32 19.11 -1.45
C PHE A 71 15.93 20.51 -1.53
N GLU A 72 15.68 21.36 -0.53
CA GLU A 72 16.56 22.48 -0.26
C GLU A 72 17.92 21.94 0.19
N TYR A 73 18.99 22.43 -0.43
CA TYR A 73 20.33 21.99 -0.10
C TYR A 73 20.69 22.45 1.31
N THR A 74 20.76 21.49 2.23
CA THR A 74 21.27 21.67 3.58
C THR A 74 22.66 21.02 3.69
N PRO A 75 23.53 21.48 4.61
CA PRO A 75 24.81 20.83 4.88
C PRO A 75 24.66 19.34 5.18
N GLU A 76 23.53 18.93 5.71
CA GLU A 76 23.13 17.56 5.98
C GLU A 76 23.00 16.68 4.74
N CYS A 77 22.59 17.23 3.59
CA CYS A 77 22.43 16.47 2.36
C CYS A 77 23.76 16.03 1.74
N ILE A 78 24.87 16.70 2.08
CA ILE A 78 26.19 16.45 1.49
C ILE A 78 26.70 15.02 1.72
N VAL A 79 26.26 14.38 2.82
CA VAL A 79 26.64 13.01 3.17
C VAL A 79 26.17 12.03 2.10
N PHE A 80 24.94 12.22 1.60
CA PHE A 80 24.34 11.40 0.56
C PHE A 80 25.05 11.58 -0.78
N ASP A 81 25.39 12.83 -1.12
CA ASP A 81 26.12 13.17 -2.35
C ASP A 81 27.54 12.56 -2.37
N LEU A 82 28.27 12.65 -1.25
CA LEU A 82 29.61 12.05 -1.13
C LEU A 82 29.57 10.53 -1.22
N LEU A 83 28.62 9.89 -0.56
CA LEU A 83 28.46 8.43 -0.59
C LEU A 83 27.81 7.93 -1.89
N ASN A 84 27.38 8.85 -2.76
CA ASN A 84 26.65 8.55 -3.99
C ASN A 84 25.40 7.69 -3.72
N VAL A 85 24.67 8.04 -2.66
CA VAL A 85 23.41 7.40 -2.27
C VAL A 85 22.30 8.41 -2.57
N PRO A 86 21.36 8.11 -3.48
CA PRO A 86 20.25 9.02 -3.75
C PRO A 86 19.34 9.19 -2.53
N LEU A 87 18.92 10.43 -2.29
CA LEU A 87 17.87 10.75 -1.32
C LEU A 87 16.58 11.08 -2.08
N TYR A 88 15.48 10.43 -1.69
CA TYR A 88 14.17 10.63 -2.30
C TYR A 88 13.09 10.92 -1.26
N HIS A 89 12.02 11.59 -1.68
CA HIS A 89 10.74 11.68 -0.97
C HIS A 89 9.58 11.50 -1.98
N GLY A 90 8.38 11.22 -1.47
CA GLY A 90 7.18 11.06 -2.29
C GLY A 90 6.10 12.11 -2.04
N TRP A 91 6.48 13.22 -1.40
CA TRP A 91 5.57 14.32 -1.07
C TRP A 91 5.47 15.32 -2.22
N LEU A 92 4.71 14.99 -3.27
CA LEU A 92 4.59 15.81 -4.47
C LEU A 92 3.17 16.35 -4.63
N VAL A 93 3.06 17.56 -5.19
CA VAL A 93 1.78 18.11 -5.63
C VAL A 93 1.32 17.37 -6.89
N ASP A 94 0.01 17.08 -6.98
CA ASP A 94 -0.57 16.44 -8.15
C ASP A 94 -0.80 17.48 -9.27
N PRO A 95 -0.19 17.33 -10.45
CA PRO A 95 -0.41 18.21 -11.61
C PRO A 95 -1.88 18.28 -12.06
N GLN A 96 -2.71 17.29 -11.71
CA GLN A 96 -4.15 17.30 -12.00
C GLN A 96 -4.92 18.34 -11.18
N SER A 97 -4.31 18.89 -10.13
CA SER A 97 -4.89 19.91 -9.25
C SER A 97 -4.23 21.28 -9.47
N PRO A 98 -4.60 22.03 -10.54
CA PRO A 98 -3.91 23.26 -10.92
C PRO A 98 -3.98 24.34 -9.84
N GLU A 99 -5.06 24.37 -9.06
CA GLU A 99 -5.23 25.29 -7.93
C GLU A 99 -4.17 25.07 -6.85
N VAL A 100 -3.89 23.80 -6.52
CA VAL A 100 -2.86 23.44 -5.54
C VAL A 100 -1.46 23.69 -6.10
N VAL A 101 -1.23 23.35 -7.37
CA VAL A 101 0.04 23.64 -8.05
C VAL A 101 0.34 25.14 -8.05
N GLN A 102 -0.65 25.99 -8.30
CA GLN A 102 -0.50 27.44 -8.24
C GLN A 102 -0.22 27.92 -6.80
N ALA A 103 -0.98 27.42 -5.82
CA ALA A 103 -0.83 27.81 -4.42
C ALA A 103 0.51 27.37 -3.81
N VAL A 104 0.99 26.17 -4.13
CA VAL A 104 2.26 25.62 -3.63
C VAL A 104 3.45 26.16 -4.43
N GLY A 105 3.34 26.21 -5.76
CA GLY A 105 4.39 26.68 -6.65
C GLY A 105 5.69 25.88 -6.53
N LYS A 106 6.81 26.58 -6.35
CA LYS A 106 8.16 25.99 -6.18
C LYS A 106 8.70 26.12 -4.75
N LEU A 107 7.82 26.40 -3.81
CA LEU A 107 8.17 26.64 -2.41
C LEU A 107 8.61 25.32 -1.77
N SER A 108 9.58 25.42 -0.87
CA SER A 108 9.89 24.32 0.04
C SER A 108 8.82 24.21 1.13
N TYR A 109 8.84 23.14 1.93
CA TYR A 109 7.94 23.01 3.08
C TYR A 109 8.00 24.22 4.02
N ASN A 110 9.20 24.64 4.44
CA ASN A 110 9.34 25.81 5.33
C ASN A 110 8.75 27.09 4.74
N GLN A 111 9.05 27.37 3.46
CA GLN A 111 8.53 28.54 2.75
C GLN A 111 7.00 28.48 2.57
N LEU A 112 6.45 27.28 2.35
CA LEU A 112 5.01 27.08 2.20
C LEU A 112 4.28 27.34 3.52
N VAL A 113 4.81 26.85 4.65
CA VAL A 113 4.24 27.10 5.98
C VAL A 113 4.25 28.61 6.30
N GLU A 114 5.35 29.31 6.03
CA GLU A 114 5.42 30.77 6.19
C GLU A 114 4.41 31.50 5.29
N LYS A 115 4.25 31.05 4.04
CA LYS A 115 3.23 31.58 3.12
C LYS A 115 1.83 31.38 3.66
N VAL A 116 1.48 30.20 4.18
CA VAL A 116 0.15 29.93 4.77
C VAL A 116 -0.13 30.91 5.91
N ILE A 117 0.83 31.14 6.81
CA ILE A 117 0.68 32.09 7.93
C ILE A 117 0.46 33.51 7.40
N THR A 118 1.24 33.93 6.41
CA THR A 118 1.15 35.27 5.81
C THR A 118 -0.19 35.48 5.10
N CYS A 119 -0.64 34.49 4.33
CA CYS A 119 -1.93 34.52 3.63
C CYS A 119 -3.12 34.60 4.58
N LYS A 120 -3.06 33.91 5.73
CA LYS A 120 -4.12 33.98 6.76
C LYS A 120 -4.28 35.36 7.38
N GLN A 121 -3.21 36.15 7.44
CA GLN A 121 -3.20 37.50 8.00
C GLN A 121 -3.48 38.57 6.93
N ALA A 122 -3.52 38.21 5.65
CA ALA A 122 -3.75 39.14 4.55
C ALA A 122 -5.21 39.64 4.53
N SER A 123 -5.41 40.87 4.09
CA SER A 123 -6.75 41.45 3.87
C SER A 123 -7.31 41.15 2.47
N ASP A 124 -6.46 40.68 1.56
CA ASP A 124 -6.84 40.33 0.19
C ASP A 124 -7.47 38.93 0.17
N SER A 125 -8.73 38.86 -0.27
CA SER A 125 -9.48 37.61 -0.37
C SER A 125 -8.81 36.57 -1.27
N SER A 126 -8.06 37.00 -2.30
CA SER A 126 -7.36 36.09 -3.21
C SER A 126 -6.20 35.39 -2.50
N LEU A 127 -5.38 36.13 -1.76
CA LEU A 127 -4.27 35.58 -0.96
C LEU A 127 -4.78 34.66 0.15
N VAL A 128 -5.89 35.01 0.78
CA VAL A 128 -6.53 34.16 1.80
C VAL A 128 -6.97 32.82 1.18
N SER A 129 -7.59 32.85 -0.01
CA SER A 129 -8.00 31.63 -0.70
C SER A 129 -6.81 30.75 -1.09
N GLU A 130 -5.73 31.35 -1.58
CA GLU A 130 -4.49 30.64 -1.93
C GLU A 130 -3.85 29.99 -0.70
N GLY A 131 -3.82 30.71 0.43
CA GLY A 131 -3.33 30.17 1.71
C GLY A 131 -4.17 29.00 2.23
N LEU A 132 -5.49 29.05 2.06
CA LEU A 132 -6.38 27.97 2.45
C LEU A 132 -6.16 26.70 1.61
N VAL A 133 -5.97 26.85 0.29
CA VAL A 133 -5.65 25.73 -0.61
C VAL A 133 -4.31 25.09 -0.23
N ALA A 134 -3.29 25.90 0.05
CA ALA A 134 -1.98 25.42 0.50
C ALA A 134 -2.06 24.71 1.87
N GLU A 135 -2.85 25.24 2.80
CA GLU A 135 -3.10 24.59 4.10
C GLU A 135 -3.81 23.24 3.93
N GLN A 136 -4.89 23.21 3.15
CA GLN A 136 -5.64 21.98 2.89
C GLN A 136 -4.76 20.91 2.24
N PHE A 137 -3.84 21.31 1.34
CA PHE A 137 -2.86 20.39 0.79
C PHE A 137 -1.98 19.77 1.87
N LEU A 138 -1.40 20.59 2.77
CA LEU A 138 -0.56 20.09 3.87
C LEU A 138 -1.32 19.17 4.82
N GLU A 139 -2.58 19.48 5.12
CA GLU A 139 -3.43 18.66 5.97
C GLU A 139 -3.81 17.33 5.30
N ALA A 140 -4.26 17.38 4.04
CA ALA A 140 -4.67 16.19 3.29
C ALA A 140 -3.50 15.24 2.99
N THR A 141 -2.28 15.76 2.95
CA THR A 141 -1.06 14.99 2.62
C THR A 141 -0.11 14.87 3.82
N ALA A 142 -0.64 14.97 5.05
CA ALA A 142 0.14 14.91 6.29
C ALA A 142 0.96 13.60 6.46
N SER A 143 0.62 12.53 5.73
CA SER A 143 1.41 11.28 5.66
C SER A 143 2.73 11.41 4.87
N GLN A 144 2.97 12.59 4.28
CA GLN A 144 4.16 12.96 3.48
C GLN A 144 4.41 12.06 2.27
N LEU A 145 3.36 11.43 1.75
CA LEU A 145 3.40 10.61 0.54
C LEU A 145 2.10 10.77 -0.23
N THR A 146 2.20 11.17 -1.50
CA THR A 146 1.05 11.30 -2.40
C THR A 146 1.05 10.19 -3.44
N TYR A 147 -0.11 9.89 -4.03
CA TYR A 147 -0.20 8.89 -5.10
C TYR A 147 0.62 9.30 -6.33
N HIS A 148 0.57 10.59 -6.69
CA HIS A 148 1.42 11.15 -7.74
C HIS A 148 2.91 10.96 -7.41
N GLY A 149 3.33 11.30 -6.19
CA GLY A 149 4.70 11.11 -5.75
C GLY A 149 5.14 9.65 -5.76
N LEU A 150 4.28 8.71 -5.38
CA LEU A 150 4.57 7.27 -5.44
C LEU A 150 4.77 6.78 -6.88
N CYS A 151 3.95 7.26 -7.82
CA CYS A 151 4.08 6.94 -9.24
C CYS A 151 5.40 7.49 -9.82
N GLU A 152 5.71 8.76 -9.55
CA GLU A 152 6.98 9.37 -9.98
C GLU A 152 8.18 8.68 -9.35
N LEU A 153 8.10 8.31 -8.08
CA LEU A 153 9.17 7.61 -7.36
C LEU A 153 9.44 6.25 -8.02
N THR A 154 8.38 5.51 -8.32
CA THR A 154 8.47 4.21 -9.02
C THR A 154 9.08 4.37 -10.41
N ALA A 155 8.83 5.49 -11.10
CA ALA A 155 9.43 5.77 -12.41
C ALA A 155 10.90 6.23 -12.33
N ALA A 156 11.24 7.06 -11.34
CA ALA A 156 12.56 7.70 -11.21
C ALA A 156 13.62 6.77 -10.63
N VAL A 157 13.28 5.95 -9.63
CA VAL A 157 14.23 5.05 -8.97
C VAL A 157 14.70 3.98 -9.96
N ARG A 158 16.02 3.74 -10.01
CA ARG A 158 16.60 2.72 -10.88
C ARG A 158 16.44 1.32 -10.28
N GLU A 159 16.26 0.36 -11.16
CA GLU A 159 16.14 -1.05 -10.80
C GLU A 159 17.42 -1.54 -10.09
N GLY A 160 17.28 -2.15 -8.91
CA GLY A 160 18.39 -2.66 -8.08
C GLY A 160 19.22 -1.58 -7.37
N GLU A 161 18.82 -0.30 -7.42
CA GLU A 161 19.53 0.78 -6.74
C GLU A 161 19.09 0.90 -5.27
N LEU A 162 20.06 0.94 -4.35
CA LEU A 162 19.84 1.30 -2.95
C LEU A 162 19.81 2.82 -2.81
N SER A 163 18.78 3.32 -2.15
CA SER A 163 18.55 4.74 -1.93
C SER A 163 17.97 4.98 -0.53
N VAL A 164 17.95 6.23 -0.10
CA VAL A 164 17.32 6.65 1.15
C VAL A 164 15.98 7.32 0.82
N PHE A 165 14.92 6.90 1.51
CA PHE A 165 13.58 7.44 1.34
C PHE A 165 13.14 8.16 2.61
N PHE A 166 12.79 9.44 2.49
CA PHE A 166 12.27 10.26 3.56
C PHE A 166 10.74 10.31 3.52
N ARG A 167 10.11 9.90 4.62
CA ARG A 167 8.65 9.96 4.81
C ARG A 167 8.32 10.02 6.29
N ASN A 168 7.36 10.87 6.66
CA ASN A 168 6.83 11.01 8.01
C ASN A 168 7.92 11.19 9.07
N ASN A 169 8.87 12.10 8.78
CA ASN A 169 10.05 12.36 9.63
C ASN A 169 10.95 11.14 9.89
N HIS A 170 10.88 10.12 9.04
CA HIS A 170 11.69 8.90 9.11
C HIS A 170 12.48 8.69 7.81
N PHE A 171 13.71 8.19 7.95
CA PHE A 171 14.57 7.79 6.84
C PHE A 171 14.59 6.26 6.73
N SER A 172 14.21 5.74 5.58
CA SER A 172 14.15 4.30 5.31
C SER A 172 15.12 3.95 4.19
N THR A 173 15.74 2.77 4.26
CA THR A 173 16.51 2.25 3.10
C THR A 173 15.51 1.71 2.08
N MET A 174 15.57 2.20 0.85
CA MET A 174 14.66 1.84 -0.23
C MET A 174 15.41 1.17 -1.38
N ILE A 175 14.80 0.13 -1.96
CA ILE A 175 15.26 -0.52 -3.17
C ILE A 175 14.10 -0.73 -4.14
N LYS A 176 14.41 -0.71 -5.45
CA LYS A 176 13.47 -1.11 -6.48
C LYS A 176 13.81 -2.51 -7.00
N HIS A 177 12.84 -3.41 -6.98
CA HIS A 177 12.96 -4.76 -7.48
C HIS A 177 11.72 -5.18 -8.30
N LYS A 178 11.95 -5.68 -9.51
CA LYS A 178 10.93 -6.03 -10.53
C LYS A 178 9.91 -4.92 -10.75
N GLY A 179 10.34 -3.66 -10.75
CA GLY A 179 9.46 -2.51 -10.92
C GLY A 179 8.64 -2.12 -9.68
N HIS A 180 8.82 -2.78 -8.54
CA HIS A 180 8.17 -2.45 -7.28
C HIS A 180 9.17 -1.86 -6.29
N LEU A 181 8.70 -0.94 -5.44
CA LEU A 181 9.50 -0.31 -4.39
C LEU A 181 9.36 -1.09 -3.07
N TYR A 182 10.47 -1.20 -2.36
CA TYR A 182 10.55 -1.89 -1.08
C TYR A 182 11.37 -1.06 -0.08
N LEU A 183 10.94 -1.06 1.18
CA LEU A 183 11.62 -0.44 2.31
C LEU A 183 12.21 -1.52 3.22
N LEU A 184 13.43 -1.32 3.71
CA LEU A 184 14.06 -2.24 4.64
C LEU A 184 13.38 -2.15 6.01
N VAL A 185 12.96 -3.29 6.55
CA VAL A 185 12.39 -3.37 7.89
C VAL A 185 13.51 -3.30 8.92
N THR A 186 13.52 -2.24 9.72
CA THR A 186 14.56 -2.00 10.74
C THR A 186 14.03 -1.99 12.17
N ASP A 187 12.72 -2.18 12.36
CA ASP A 187 12.11 -2.18 13.69
C ASP A 187 12.53 -3.42 14.49
N GLN A 188 12.86 -3.22 15.78
CA GLN A 188 13.37 -4.28 16.65
C GLN A 188 12.34 -5.39 16.91
N GLY A 189 11.04 -5.13 16.74
CA GLY A 189 9.98 -6.13 16.85
C GLY A 189 10.17 -7.31 15.88
N PHE A 190 10.76 -7.07 14.72
CA PHE A 190 11.01 -8.09 13.69
C PHE A 190 12.38 -8.76 13.81
N LEU A 191 13.17 -8.47 14.86
CA LEU A 191 14.53 -9.01 15.04
C LEU A 191 14.60 -10.55 14.98
N ARG A 192 13.53 -11.24 15.39
CA ARG A 192 13.46 -12.72 15.39
C ARG A 192 12.79 -13.29 14.13
N GLU A 193 12.24 -12.45 13.28
CA GLU A 193 11.50 -12.86 12.08
C GLU A 193 12.41 -12.81 10.85
N GLU A 194 13.22 -13.85 10.66
CA GLU A 194 14.19 -13.92 9.54
C GLU A 194 13.54 -13.83 8.15
N ARG A 195 12.23 -14.11 8.05
CA ARG A 195 11.46 -14.02 6.81
C ARG A 195 10.95 -12.61 6.50
N VAL A 196 11.11 -11.65 7.42
CA VAL A 196 10.62 -10.27 7.26
C VAL A 196 11.84 -9.36 7.12
N VAL A 197 12.17 -9.03 5.87
CA VAL A 197 13.32 -8.19 5.53
C VAL A 197 12.87 -6.91 4.84
N TRP A 198 11.96 -7.03 3.89
CA TRP A 198 11.47 -5.92 3.08
C TRP A 198 9.98 -5.69 3.30
N GLU A 199 9.55 -4.44 3.24
CA GLU A 199 8.16 -4.01 3.24
C GLU A 199 7.83 -3.36 1.90
N SER A 200 6.76 -3.79 1.23
CA SER A 200 6.37 -3.23 -0.06
C SER A 200 5.83 -1.80 0.09
N LEU A 201 6.29 -0.88 -0.76
CA LEU A 201 5.76 0.48 -0.85
C LEU A 201 4.91 0.63 -2.12
N HIS A 202 3.61 0.35 -2.02
CA HIS A 202 2.68 0.41 -3.16
C HIS A 202 1.37 1.18 -2.86
N THR A 203 1.11 1.53 -1.59
CA THR A 203 -0.04 2.35 -1.17
C THR A 203 0.43 3.51 -0.30
N VAL A 204 -0.40 4.55 -0.24
CA VAL A 204 -0.19 5.69 0.66
C VAL A 204 -0.67 5.38 2.09
N ASP A 205 -1.66 4.50 2.22
CA ASP A 205 -2.39 4.24 3.48
C ASP A 205 -1.70 3.25 4.42
N GLY A 206 -0.59 2.62 4.00
CA GLY A 206 0.17 1.69 4.83
C GLY A 206 -0.30 0.24 4.76
N ASP A 207 -1.20 -0.10 3.84
CA ASP A 207 -1.47 -1.49 3.45
C ASP A 207 -0.25 -2.03 2.71
N SER A 208 0.69 -2.59 3.45
CA SER A 208 1.95 -3.13 2.95
C SER A 208 2.02 -4.65 3.11
N CYS A 209 2.90 -5.26 2.33
CA CYS A 209 3.21 -6.69 2.40
C CYS A 209 4.67 -6.85 2.79
N PHE A 210 4.94 -7.75 3.74
CA PHE A 210 6.30 -8.14 4.08
C PHE A 210 6.85 -9.16 3.10
N CYS A 211 8.14 -9.07 2.83
CA CYS A 211 8.89 -9.96 1.95
C CYS A 211 10.20 -10.40 2.61
N ASP A 212 10.69 -11.57 2.22
CA ASP A 212 11.99 -12.10 2.58
C ASP A 212 13.14 -11.45 1.78
N THR A 213 14.38 -11.87 2.02
CA THR A 213 15.59 -11.37 1.34
C THR A 213 15.52 -11.42 -0.19
N ASP A 214 14.80 -12.40 -0.75
CA ASP A 214 14.66 -12.62 -2.19
C ASP A 214 13.40 -11.95 -2.77
N PHE A 215 12.73 -11.10 -1.99
CA PHE A 215 11.49 -10.39 -2.32
C PHE A 215 10.30 -11.32 -2.56
N HIS A 216 10.28 -12.50 -1.93
CA HIS A 216 9.09 -13.34 -1.88
C HIS A 216 8.21 -12.94 -0.70
N LEU A 217 6.89 -12.93 -0.91
CA LEU A 217 5.93 -12.56 0.13
C LEU A 217 6.08 -13.45 1.36
N SER A 218 6.36 -12.83 2.49
CA SER A 218 6.40 -13.47 3.80
C SER A 218 4.96 -13.81 4.16
N HIS A 219 4.58 -15.07 4.11
CA HIS A 219 3.34 -15.49 4.75
C HIS A 219 3.45 -15.19 6.24
N ALA A 220 2.53 -14.38 6.76
CA ALA A 220 2.34 -14.24 8.19
C ALA A 220 2.28 -15.64 8.81
N PRO A 221 2.98 -15.91 9.93
CA PRO A 221 2.82 -17.15 10.65
C PRO A 221 1.37 -17.22 11.15
N GLY A 222 0.50 -17.85 10.37
CA GLY A 222 -0.94 -17.85 10.59
C GLY A 222 -1.81 -18.21 9.38
N LYS A 223 -1.29 -18.15 8.15
CA LYS A 223 -1.98 -18.65 6.96
C LYS A 223 -1.03 -19.36 6.00
N GLU A 224 -0.39 -20.43 6.47
CA GLU A 224 -0.04 -21.49 5.52
C GLU A 224 -1.32 -22.20 5.10
N GLY A 225 -1.40 -22.47 3.80
CA GLY A 225 -2.51 -23.10 3.14
C GLY A 225 -3.02 -24.33 3.89
N ALA A 226 -4.26 -24.21 4.33
CA ALA A 226 -5.27 -25.23 4.05
C ALA A 226 -5.32 -25.48 2.54
N ALA A 227 -4.31 -26.16 2.00
CA ALA A 227 -4.35 -26.83 0.73
C ALA A 227 -4.46 -28.33 1.02
N ALA A 228 -5.72 -28.76 1.17
CA ALA A 228 -6.20 -30.09 0.84
C ALA A 228 -5.43 -31.30 1.46
N ALA A 229 -5.47 -31.42 2.78
CA ALA A 229 -5.76 -32.73 3.37
C ALA A 229 -7.28 -32.78 3.62
N PRO A 230 -7.98 -33.91 3.34
CA PRO A 230 -9.39 -34.02 3.71
C PRO A 230 -9.53 -33.72 5.20
N PRO A 231 -10.48 -32.85 5.61
CA PRO A 231 -10.66 -32.53 7.02
C PRO A 231 -10.91 -33.83 7.77
N ASP A 232 -10.10 -34.08 8.80
CA ASP A 232 -10.27 -35.23 9.68
C ASP A 232 -11.68 -35.11 10.31
N PRO A 233 -12.64 -36.01 10.03
CA PRO A 233 -14.03 -35.87 10.46
C PRO A 233 -14.14 -35.70 11.98
N PHE A 234 -13.14 -36.16 12.73
CA PHE A 234 -13.07 -36.03 14.18
C PHE A 234 -12.86 -34.57 14.66
N LEU A 235 -12.09 -33.76 13.94
CA LEU A 235 -11.83 -32.36 14.30
C LEU A 235 -13.03 -31.47 13.95
N GLN A 236 -13.67 -31.72 12.81
CA GLN A 236 -14.91 -31.05 12.42
C GLN A 236 -16.02 -31.35 13.45
N GLN A 237 -16.13 -32.60 13.89
CA GLN A 237 -17.13 -33.01 14.88
C GLN A 237 -16.86 -32.39 16.25
N ARG A 238 -15.60 -32.21 16.66
CA ARG A 238 -15.26 -31.47 17.88
C ARG A 238 -15.57 -29.98 17.81
N GLN A 239 -15.36 -29.34 16.65
CA GLN A 239 -15.75 -27.94 16.45
C GLN A 239 -17.27 -27.80 16.49
N VAL A 240 -18.00 -28.71 15.84
CA VAL A 240 -19.47 -28.73 15.87
C VAL A 240 -19.99 -28.96 17.29
N ASP A 241 -19.41 -29.88 18.07
CA ASP A 241 -19.80 -30.11 19.47
C ASP A 241 -19.51 -28.88 20.36
N GLN A 242 -18.42 -28.17 20.10
CA GLN A 242 -18.05 -26.98 20.87
C GLN A 242 -18.99 -25.80 20.56
N ASP A 243 -19.30 -25.58 19.29
CA ASP A 243 -20.25 -24.56 18.84
C ASP A 243 -21.68 -24.90 19.32
N TYR A 244 -22.07 -26.18 19.31
CA TYR A 244 -23.35 -26.65 19.85
C TYR A 244 -23.46 -26.39 21.36
N MET A 245 -22.37 -26.56 22.11
CA MET A 245 -22.33 -26.30 23.54
C MET A 245 -22.46 -24.80 23.87
N VAL A 246 -21.81 -23.94 23.08
CA VAL A 246 -21.94 -22.48 23.19
C VAL A 246 -23.35 -22.02 22.83
N ALA A 247 -23.93 -22.57 21.76
CA ALA A 247 -25.30 -22.27 21.34
C ALA A 247 -26.34 -22.65 22.41
N LEU A 248 -26.20 -23.81 23.06
CA LEU A 248 -27.06 -24.23 24.17
C LEU A 248 -26.94 -23.31 25.39
N SER A 249 -25.73 -22.82 25.70
CA SER A 249 -25.54 -21.86 26.80
C SER A 249 -26.20 -20.51 26.52
N LEU A 250 -26.12 -20.00 25.29
CA LEU A 250 -26.81 -18.77 24.88
C LEU A 250 -28.34 -18.94 24.93
N GLN A 251 -28.86 -20.11 24.53
CA GLN A 251 -30.28 -20.40 24.58
C GLN A 251 -30.83 -20.46 26.01
N GLN A 252 -30.06 -20.99 26.98
CA GLN A 252 -30.48 -21.00 28.39
C GLN A 252 -30.49 -19.60 29.03
N GLN A 253 -29.63 -18.68 28.57
CA GLN A 253 -29.60 -17.32 29.10
C GLN A 253 -30.73 -16.41 28.59
N GLN A 254 -31.34 -16.73 27.45
CA GLN A 254 -32.42 -15.92 26.86
C GLN A 254 -33.84 -16.28 27.36
N GLY A 255 -33.98 -17.21 28.30
CA GLY A 255 -35.27 -17.70 28.82
C GLY A 255 -36.07 -16.72 29.70
N GLN A 256 -35.82 -15.41 29.66
CA GLN A 256 -36.53 -14.42 30.48
C GLN A 256 -37.34 -13.38 29.70
N ASP A 257 -37.35 -13.40 28.36
CA ASP A 257 -38.09 -12.41 27.56
C ASP A 257 -39.25 -13.04 26.75
N PRO A 258 -40.52 -12.60 26.92
CA PRO A 258 -41.67 -13.15 26.20
C PRO A 258 -41.62 -12.99 24.68
N SER A 259 -40.87 -12.02 24.16
CA SER A 259 -40.67 -11.83 22.71
C SER A 259 -39.75 -12.89 22.09
N ALA A 260 -38.80 -13.44 22.87
CA ALA A 260 -37.83 -14.42 22.41
C ALA A 260 -38.48 -15.78 22.09
N LEU A 261 -39.65 -16.09 22.67
CA LEU A 261 -40.40 -17.31 22.38
C LEU A 261 -40.91 -17.35 20.93
N SER A 262 -41.33 -16.21 20.38
CA SER A 262 -41.81 -16.10 19.00
C SER A 262 -40.67 -16.24 17.98
N ASP A 263 -39.51 -15.63 18.27
CA ASP A 263 -38.34 -15.70 17.40
C ASP A 263 -37.70 -17.10 17.41
N LEU A 264 -37.70 -17.78 18.56
CA LEU A 264 -37.24 -19.16 18.69
C LEU A 264 -38.08 -20.13 17.86
N GLU A 265 -39.41 -19.98 17.86
CA GLU A 265 -40.30 -20.82 17.06
C GLU A 265 -40.10 -20.61 15.56
N LEU A 266 -39.90 -19.35 15.13
CA LEU A 266 -39.61 -19.04 13.73
C LEU A 266 -38.26 -19.61 13.29
N ALA A 267 -37.21 -19.45 14.10
CA ALA A 267 -35.88 -19.95 13.81
C ALA A 267 -35.86 -21.48 13.67
N ARG A 268 -36.59 -22.20 14.54
CA ARG A 268 -36.71 -23.65 14.49
C ARG A 268 -37.42 -24.13 13.22
N ARG A 269 -38.41 -23.36 12.75
CA ARG A 269 -39.14 -23.65 11.51
C ARG A 269 -38.27 -23.48 10.27
N LEU A 270 -37.50 -22.38 10.20
CA LEU A 270 -36.54 -22.13 9.11
C LEU A 270 -35.46 -23.21 9.05
N GLN A 271 -34.94 -23.65 10.19
CA GLN A 271 -33.93 -24.71 10.25
C GLN A 271 -34.48 -26.05 9.72
N GLN A 272 -35.75 -26.35 9.99
CA GLN A 272 -36.39 -27.57 9.51
C GLN A 272 -36.63 -27.52 7.99
N GLU A 273 -37.04 -26.37 7.45
CA GLU A 273 -37.21 -26.16 6.00
C GLU A 273 -35.89 -26.30 5.22
N GLU A 274 -34.78 -25.84 5.80
CA GLU A 274 -33.45 -25.95 5.20
C GLU A 274 -32.95 -27.41 5.18
N TYR A 275 -33.23 -28.16 6.26
CA TYR A 275 -32.93 -29.59 6.35
C TYR A 275 -33.69 -30.42 5.31
N GLU A 276 -34.96 -30.09 5.07
CA GLU A 276 -35.79 -30.73 4.05
C GLU A 276 -35.30 -30.40 2.63
N HIS A 277 -34.86 -29.16 2.38
CA HIS A 277 -34.25 -28.76 1.11
C HIS A 277 -32.96 -29.53 0.82
N GLN A 278 -32.06 -29.64 1.81
CA GLN A 278 -30.81 -30.39 1.64
C GLN A 278 -31.05 -31.88 1.36
N HIS A 279 -32.06 -32.48 2.01
CA HIS A 279 -32.46 -33.86 1.71
C HIS A 279 -33.02 -34.01 0.29
N GLN A 280 -33.85 -33.07 -0.18
CA GLN A 280 -34.37 -33.08 -1.55
C GLN A 280 -33.28 -32.91 -2.61
N ASP A 281 -32.29 -32.05 -2.37
CA ASP A 281 -31.17 -31.82 -3.31
C ASP A 281 -30.23 -33.04 -3.40
N GLN A 282 -29.98 -33.75 -2.30
CA GLN A 282 -29.26 -35.03 -2.33
C GLN A 282 -30.01 -36.10 -3.15
N HIS A 283 -31.33 -36.17 -3.03
CA HIS A 283 -32.15 -37.10 -3.82
C HIS A 283 -32.20 -36.72 -5.32
N ARG A 284 -32.23 -35.42 -5.66
CA ARG A 284 -32.17 -34.95 -7.06
C ARG A 284 -30.83 -35.25 -7.73
N HIS A 285 -29.72 -35.18 -7.00
CA HIS A 285 -28.40 -35.47 -7.58
C HIS A 285 -28.19 -36.97 -7.86
N ARG A 286 -28.78 -37.88 -7.07
CA ARG A 286 -28.66 -39.34 -7.30
C ARG A 286 -29.40 -39.86 -8.54
N HIS A 287 -30.40 -39.15 -9.05
CA HIS A 287 -31.21 -39.61 -10.18
C HIS A 287 -30.74 -39.10 -11.56
N ARG A 288 -29.76 -38.19 -11.64
CA ARG A 288 -29.33 -37.55 -12.91
C ARG A 288 -28.14 -38.22 -13.60
N GLN A 289 -27.59 -39.32 -13.07
CA GLN A 289 -26.45 -40.04 -13.66
C GLN A 289 -26.86 -41.43 -14.19
N LEU A 290 -27.53 -41.47 -15.35
CA LEU A 290 -27.56 -42.62 -16.26
C LEU A 290 -27.31 -42.08 -17.68
N PRO A 291 -26.26 -42.52 -18.41
CA PRO A 291 -25.84 -41.88 -19.65
C PRO A 291 -26.61 -42.38 -20.89
N ALA A 292 -27.13 -41.46 -21.70
CA ALA A 292 -27.65 -41.72 -23.04
C ALA A 292 -26.54 -41.53 -24.11
N GLN A 293 -26.42 -42.47 -25.06
CA GLN A 293 -25.45 -42.48 -26.15
C GLN A 293 -25.84 -41.55 -27.34
N PRO A 294 -24.87 -41.09 -28.17
CA PRO A 294 -25.07 -40.05 -29.21
C PRO A 294 -25.51 -40.59 -30.61
N PRO A 295 -25.89 -39.70 -31.57
CA PRO A 295 -26.83 -40.01 -32.66
C PRO A 295 -26.20 -40.30 -34.03
N PHE A 296 -26.97 -40.95 -34.92
CA PHE A 296 -26.67 -41.15 -36.35
C PHE A 296 -27.55 -40.28 -37.28
N LEU A 297 -27.00 -39.97 -38.46
CA LEU A 297 -27.38 -38.93 -39.45
C LEU A 297 -28.40 -39.36 -40.55
N CYS A 298 -29.29 -38.40 -40.91
CA CYS A 298 -29.81 -37.98 -42.26
C CYS A 298 -30.62 -38.94 -43.19
N PRO A 299 -31.28 -38.47 -44.30
CA PRO A 299 -32.13 -37.27 -44.56
C PRO A 299 -33.38 -37.53 -45.49
N GLN A 300 -34.10 -36.45 -45.90
CA GLN A 300 -35.18 -36.28 -46.94
C GLN A 300 -36.65 -36.33 -46.46
N GLY A 301 -37.60 -35.48 -46.89
CA GLY A 301 -37.60 -34.33 -47.82
C GLY A 301 -38.99 -33.66 -47.97
N ARG A 302 -38.98 -32.45 -48.56
CA ARG A 302 -40.04 -31.70 -49.31
C ARG A 302 -41.43 -31.42 -48.69
N ALA A 303 -41.77 -30.13 -48.53
CA ALA A 303 -42.66 -29.38 -49.43
C ALA A 303 -42.86 -27.90 -48.98
N GLN A 304 -43.00 -27.00 -49.95
CA GLN A 304 -43.40 -25.58 -49.89
C GLN A 304 -44.67 -25.43 -50.78
N PRO A 305 -45.31 -24.26 -50.99
CA PRO A 305 -45.43 -23.01 -50.18
C PRO A 305 -46.88 -22.45 -50.16
N GLY A 306 -47.10 -21.29 -49.50
CA GLY A 306 -48.22 -20.40 -49.88
C GLY A 306 -48.64 -19.35 -48.84
N GLY A 307 -48.70 -18.08 -49.26
CA GLY A 307 -49.59 -17.06 -48.66
C GLY A 307 -48.93 -15.86 -47.97
N ARG A 308 -48.68 -14.79 -48.74
CA ARG A 308 -48.51 -13.40 -48.25
C ARG A 308 -49.88 -12.81 -47.91
N GLU A 309 -49.99 -11.97 -46.87
CA GLU A 309 -50.66 -10.67 -46.98
C GLU A 309 -50.33 -9.69 -45.84
N ARG A 310 -50.29 -8.41 -46.22
CA ARG A 310 -49.94 -7.20 -45.47
C ARG A 310 -51.14 -6.67 -44.66
N ARG A 311 -50.89 -5.92 -43.57
CA ARG A 311 -51.45 -4.56 -43.39
C ARG A 311 -50.83 -3.78 -42.22
N GLN A 312 -50.91 -2.47 -42.37
CA GLN A 312 -50.18 -1.38 -41.72
C GLN A 312 -50.93 -0.74 -40.53
N ARG A 313 -50.13 -0.11 -39.66
CA ARG A 313 -50.34 1.17 -38.91
C ARG A 313 -51.49 1.27 -37.91
N GLN A 314 -51.17 1.72 -36.68
CA GLN A 314 -51.34 3.11 -36.22
C GLN A 314 -50.77 3.32 -34.79
N LYS A 315 -50.10 4.47 -34.58
CA LYS A 315 -49.90 5.21 -33.32
C LYS A 315 -50.90 6.39 -33.35
N PRO A 316 -51.34 6.96 -32.21
CA PRO A 316 -50.67 8.14 -31.60
C PRO A 316 -50.80 8.23 -30.04
N ASP A 317 -49.84 8.89 -29.35
CA ASP A 317 -49.94 10.16 -28.56
C ASP A 317 -50.48 9.99 -27.12
N LEU A 318 -50.14 10.72 -26.04
CA LEU A 318 -49.30 11.88 -25.71
C LEU A 318 -49.16 11.96 -24.16
N ASP A 319 -48.07 12.56 -23.69
CA ASP A 319 -47.81 13.35 -22.46
C ASP A 319 -48.65 13.22 -21.17
N CYS A 320 -47.96 13.20 -19.99
CA CYS A 320 -48.16 14.24 -18.97
C CYS A 320 -47.02 14.35 -17.92
N ALA A 321 -46.42 15.54 -17.92
CA ALA A 321 -45.70 16.36 -16.94
C ALA A 321 -45.21 15.88 -15.54
N LEU A 322 -44.03 16.43 -15.23
CA LEU A 322 -43.34 16.67 -13.96
C LEU A 322 -44.19 17.36 -12.88
N LEU A 323 -43.88 17.02 -11.63
CA LEU A 323 -43.49 17.97 -10.56
C LEU A 323 -42.42 17.32 -9.69
#